data_AF-A0A2D3TEN5-F1
#
_entry.id   AF-A0A2D3TEN5-F1
#
_cell.length_a   1.000
_cell.length_b   1.000
_cell.length_c   1.000
_cell.angle_alpha   90.00
_cell.angle_beta   90.00
_cell.angle_gamma   90.00
#
_symmetry.space_group_name_H-M   'P 1'
#
loop_
_entity.id
_entity.type
_entity.pdbx_description
1 polymer ?
#
loop_
_entity_poly.entity_id
_entity_poly.type
_entity_poly.pdbx_seq_one_letter_code
_entity_poly.pdbx_strand_id
1 'polypeptide(L)'
;MNQRLFIRSKNRQGFRRAGELFTSEGKMIERSNFTEHQWAQIKAEPLLSVMEGAEAPVDDTPGERIENIVEAIGIIDPDKKPPVKDLENVMGQDITAAQRDRAWAIYQKRIAEG
;
A
#
# COMPACT_ATOMS: atom_id res chain seq x y z
N MET A 1 13.99 21.55 -2.84
CA MET A 1 12.70 20.86 -3.06
C MET A 1 12.29 20.19 -1.76
N ASN A 2 11.23 20.64 -1.11
CA ASN A 2 10.77 20.09 0.17
C ASN A 2 9.81 18.92 -0.13
N GLN A 3 10.38 17.78 -0.50
CA GLN A 3 9.60 16.57 -0.79
C GLN A 3 9.42 15.78 0.50
N ARG A 4 8.17 15.57 0.91
CA ARG A 4 7.82 14.67 2.02
C ARG A 4 7.79 13.23 1.51
N LEU A 5 8.44 12.36 2.27
CA LEU A 5 8.61 10.95 1.98
C LEU A 5 8.08 10.14 3.14
N PHE A 6 7.32 9.09 2.85
CA PHE A 6 7.02 8.07 3.83
C PHE A 6 8.02 6.94 3.65
N ILE A 7 8.78 6.64 4.71
CA ILE A 7 9.79 5.58 4.68
C ILE A 7 9.48 4.59 5.81
N ARG A 8 9.36 3.30 5.46
CA ARG A 8 9.16 2.21 6.41
C ARG A 8 10.12 1.05 6.17
N SER A 9 10.34 0.25 7.19
CA SER A 9 11.04 -1.02 7.05
C SER A 9 10.08 -2.14 6.67
N LYS A 10 10.52 -3.03 5.78
CA LYS A 10 9.86 -4.31 5.53
C LYS A 10 10.09 -5.33 6.65
N ASN A 11 11.04 -5.06 7.55
CA ASN A 11 11.31 -5.89 8.71
C ASN A 11 10.44 -5.45 9.90
N ARG A 12 9.75 -6.40 10.55
CA ARG A 12 8.91 -6.13 11.73
C ARG A 12 9.70 -5.57 12.92
N GLN A 13 11.01 -5.87 13.02
CA GLN A 13 11.88 -5.33 14.07
C GLN A 13 12.37 -3.90 13.77
N GLY A 14 12.06 -3.37 12.58
CA GLY A 14 12.61 -2.12 12.08
C GLY A 14 14.00 -2.28 11.46
N PHE A 15 14.50 -1.21 10.85
CA PHE A 15 15.79 -1.17 10.19
C PHE A 15 16.45 0.21 10.33
N ARG A 16 17.76 0.25 10.59
CA ARG A 16 18.51 1.52 10.71
C ARG A 16 19.35 1.79 9.48
N ARG A 17 19.21 3.00 8.91
CA ARG A 17 20.03 3.47 7.79
C ARG A 17 20.20 4.98 7.86
N ALA A 18 21.36 5.48 7.42
CA ALA A 18 21.66 6.93 7.42
C ALA A 18 21.48 7.62 8.79
N GLY A 19 21.75 6.90 9.89
CA GLY A 19 21.58 7.41 11.26
C GLY A 19 20.13 7.37 11.77
N GLU A 20 19.18 6.93 10.95
CA GLU A 20 17.76 6.97 11.23
C GLU A 20 17.17 5.56 11.42
N LEU A 21 16.24 5.39 12.36
CA LEU A 21 15.49 4.14 12.55
C LEU A 21 14.16 4.20 11.79
N PHE A 22 13.95 3.27 10.88
CA PHE A 22 12.69 3.08 10.18
C PHE A 22 11.97 1.87 10.77
N THR A 23 10.84 2.10 11.43
CA THR A 23 9.98 1.02 11.93
C THR A 23 9.13 0.45 10.80
N SER A 24 8.45 -0.67 11.06
CA SER A 24 7.46 -1.23 10.11
C SER A 24 6.24 -0.34 9.94
N GLU A 25 5.90 0.44 10.98
CA GLU A 25 4.83 1.45 10.92
C GLU A 25 5.18 2.58 9.97
N GLY A 26 6.47 2.81 9.73
CA GLY A 26 6.95 3.88 8.88
C GLY A 26 6.92 5.24 9.54
N LYS A 27 7.55 6.21 8.88
CA LYS A 27 7.55 7.59 9.33
C LYS A 27 7.68 8.56 8.17
N MET A 28 7.08 9.73 8.36
CA MET A 28 7.20 10.84 7.44
C MET A 28 8.49 11.59 7.69
N ILE A 29 9.31 11.76 6.64
CA ILE A 29 10.56 12.50 6.68
C ILE A 29 10.67 13.37 5.44
N GLU A 30 11.29 14.52 5.57
CA GLU A 30 11.61 15.35 4.41
C GLU A 30 12.88 14.85 3.73
N ARG A 31 12.89 14.88 2.40
CA ARG A 31 14.08 14.54 1.60
C ARG A 31 15.28 15.40 1.97
N SER A 32 15.06 16.64 2.40
CA SER A 32 16.07 17.59 2.88
C SER A 32 16.80 17.14 4.15
N ASN A 33 16.24 16.21 4.93
CA ASN A 33 16.91 15.69 6.13
C ASN A 33 18.08 14.76 5.82
N PHE A 34 18.23 14.33 4.56
CA PHE A 34 19.28 13.42 4.13
C PHE A 34 20.21 14.11 3.12
N THR A 35 21.51 13.89 3.28
CA THR A 35 22.48 14.21 2.23
C THR A 35 22.24 13.33 0.99
N GLU A 36 22.80 13.70 -0.16
CA GLU A 36 22.69 12.88 -1.38
C GLU A 36 23.24 11.47 -1.20
N HIS A 37 24.37 11.33 -0.48
CA HIS A 37 24.95 10.04 -0.14
C HIS A 37 24.03 9.20 0.76
N GLN A 38 23.46 9.80 1.80
CA GLN A 38 22.52 9.12 2.71
C GLN A 38 21.25 8.69 1.97
N TRP A 39 20.75 9.54 1.09
CA TRP A 39 19.60 9.22 0.27
C TRP A 39 19.86 8.09 -0.71
N ALA A 40 21.01 8.10 -1.39
CA ALA A 40 21.42 7.01 -2.26
C ALA A 40 21.47 5.68 -1.49
N GLN A 41 21.95 5.69 -0.25
CA GLN A 41 21.96 4.51 0.62
C GLN A 41 20.57 4.03 1.03
N ILE A 42 19.61 4.95 1.25
CA ILE A 42 18.22 4.61 1.58
C ILE A 42 17.52 4.04 0.34
N LYS A 43 17.70 4.65 -0.84
CA LYS A 43 17.12 4.15 -2.10
C LYS A 43 17.68 2.80 -2.51
N ALA A 44 18.96 2.53 -2.24
CA ALA A 44 19.61 1.27 -2.55
C ALA A 44 19.27 0.14 -1.56
N GLU A 45 18.56 0.43 -0.46
CA GLU A 45 18.31 -0.54 0.60
C GLU A 45 17.06 -1.39 0.31
N PRO A 46 17.20 -2.71 0.04
CA PRO A 46 16.06 -3.57 -0.28
C PRO A 46 15.05 -3.73 0.86
N LEU A 47 15.50 -3.58 2.12
CA LEU A 47 14.67 -3.72 3.31
C LEU A 47 13.86 -2.46 3.66
N LEU A 48 14.08 -1.36 2.93
CA LEU A 48 13.30 -0.13 3.08
C LEU A 48 12.30 0.01 1.95
N SER A 49 11.14 0.56 2.28
CA SER A 49 10.12 0.99 1.32
C SER A 49 9.99 2.49 1.45
N VAL A 50 10.21 3.18 0.33
CA VAL A 50 10.15 4.64 0.25
C VAL A 50 9.03 5.00 -0.72
N MET A 51 8.13 5.89 -0.29
CA MET A 51 7.09 6.43 -1.14
C MET A 51 7.10 7.96 -1.09
N GLU A 52 6.82 8.56 -2.23
CA GLU A 52 6.80 10.00 -2.42
C GLU A 52 5.36 10.52 -2.24
N GLY A 53 5.18 11.54 -1.39
CA GLY A 53 3.86 12.11 -1.12
C GLY A 53 3.19 11.60 0.15
N ALA A 54 2.06 12.24 0.49
CA ALA A 54 1.32 12.00 1.72
C ALA A 54 1.02 10.52 1.92
N GLU A 55 1.17 10.06 3.17
CA GLU A 55 0.83 8.75 3.73
C GLU A 55 -0.22 8.00 2.90
N ALA A 56 0.24 7.32 1.84
CA ALA A 56 -0.58 6.32 1.20
C ALA A 56 -0.48 5.11 2.13
N PRO A 57 -1.62 4.59 2.65
CA PRO A 57 -1.59 3.39 3.46
C PRO A 57 -0.91 2.29 2.64
N VAL A 58 0.30 1.92 3.05
CA VAL A 58 1.00 0.79 2.45
C VAL A 58 0.40 -0.45 3.06
N ASP A 59 -0.65 -0.88 2.41
CA ASP A 59 -1.30 -2.13 2.73
C ASP A 59 -0.35 -3.26 2.28
N ASP A 60 0.21 -3.98 3.25
CA ASP A 60 1.00 -5.22 3.05
C ASP A 60 0.15 -6.38 2.54
N THR A 61 -1.12 -6.13 2.22
CA THR A 61 -1.97 -7.09 1.53
C THR A 61 -1.33 -7.50 0.21
N PRO A 62 -1.04 -8.81 0.00
CA PRO A 62 -0.51 -9.31 -1.25
C PRO A 62 -1.35 -8.85 -2.44
N GLY A 63 -0.70 -8.42 -3.54
CA GLY A 63 -1.40 -7.94 -4.74
C GLY A 63 -2.44 -8.96 -5.26
N GLU A 64 -2.11 -10.25 -5.19
CA GLU A 64 -2.99 -11.37 -5.51
C GLU A 64 -4.31 -11.33 -4.73
N ARG A 65 -4.30 -10.89 -3.46
CA ARG A 65 -5.51 -10.82 -2.64
C ARG A 65 -6.44 -9.70 -3.11
N ILE A 66 -5.90 -8.57 -3.56
CA ILE A 66 -6.71 -7.47 -4.10
C ILE A 66 -7.32 -7.89 -5.44
N GLU A 67 -6.57 -8.58 -6.30
CA GLU A 67 -7.10 -9.10 -7.57
C GLU A 67 -8.24 -10.09 -7.38
N ASN A 68 -8.12 -11.01 -6.41
CA ASN A 68 -9.22 -11.92 -6.06
C ASN A 68 -10.48 -11.17 -5.61
N ILE A 69 -10.33 -10.06 -4.87
CA ILE A 69 -11.48 -9.22 -4.47
C ILE A 69 -12.07 -8.51 -5.69
N VAL A 70 -11.26 -8.03 -6.64
CA VAL A 70 -11.73 -7.41 -7.89
C VAL A 70 -12.57 -8.39 -8.71
N GLU A 71 -12.14 -9.65 -8.80
CA GLU A 71 -12.91 -10.70 -9.47
C GLU A 71 -14.22 -11.01 -8.75
N ALA A 72 -14.18 -11.14 -7.42
CA ALA A 72 -15.39 -11.37 -6.62
C ALA A 72 -16.41 -10.23 -6.76
N ILE A 73 -15.95 -8.97 -6.86
CA ILE A 73 -16.82 -7.81 -7.14
C ILE A 73 -17.60 -8.01 -8.44
N GLY A 74 -16.92 -8.43 -9.52
CA GLY A 74 -17.56 -8.65 -10.82
C GLY A 74 -18.57 -9.81 -10.82
N ILE A 75 -18.45 -10.76 -9.89
CA ILE A 75 -19.37 -11.90 -9.74
C ILE A 75 -20.63 -11.51 -8.95
N ILE A 76 -20.50 -10.67 -7.92
CA ILE A 76 -21.62 -10.28 -7.03
C ILE A 76 -22.49 -9.21 -7.66
N ASP A 77 -21.91 -8.02 -7.85
CA ASP A 77 -22.61 -6.84 -8.35
C ASP A 77 -21.59 -5.94 -9.08
N PRO A 78 -21.51 -6.04 -10.42
CA PRO A 78 -20.59 -5.23 -11.21
C PRO A 78 -21.00 -3.75 -11.25
N ASP A 79 -22.27 -3.42 -10.98
CA ASP A 79 -22.80 -2.07 -11.10
C ASP A 79 -22.67 -1.26 -9.80
N LYS A 80 -22.60 -1.94 -8.65
CA LYS A 80 -22.51 -1.30 -7.33
C LYS A 80 -21.46 -1.93 -6.46
N LYS A 81 -20.81 -1.09 -5.64
CA LYS A 81 -19.81 -1.51 -4.67
C LYS A 81 -20.42 -2.49 -3.65
N PRO A 82 -20.04 -3.78 -3.65
CA PRO A 82 -20.62 -4.75 -2.74
C PRO A 82 -20.18 -4.48 -1.29
N PRO A 83 -21.00 -4.82 -0.28
CA PRO A 83 -20.60 -4.71 1.12
C PRO A 83 -19.52 -5.75 1.45
N VAL A 84 -18.72 -5.46 2.47
CA VAL A 84 -17.60 -6.32 2.89
C VAL A 84 -18.06 -7.75 3.15
N LYS A 85 -19.19 -7.92 3.87
CA LYS A 85 -19.76 -9.23 4.19
C LYS A 85 -20.10 -10.09 2.97
N ASP A 86 -20.54 -9.48 1.87
CA ASP A 86 -20.92 -10.23 0.68
C ASP A 86 -19.67 -10.78 -0.02
N LEU A 87 -18.60 -9.98 -0.05
CA LEU A 87 -17.30 -10.43 -0.54
C LEU A 87 -16.68 -11.51 0.37
N GLU A 88 -16.82 -11.37 1.69
CA GLU A 88 -16.38 -12.41 2.63
C GLU A 88 -17.11 -13.74 2.40
N ASN A 89 -18.43 -13.67 2.17
CA ASN A 89 -19.25 -14.85 1.89
C ASN A 89 -18.85 -15.54 0.58
N VAL A 90 -18.51 -14.78 -0.46
CA VAL A 90 -18.10 -15.34 -1.76
C VAL A 90 -16.67 -15.88 -1.71
N MET A 91 -15.76 -15.18 -1.05
CA MET A 91 -14.35 -15.55 -0.99
C MET A 91 -14.07 -16.60 0.10
N GLY A 92 -14.96 -16.78 1.08
CA GLY A 92 -14.73 -17.62 2.25
C GLY A 92 -13.58 -17.13 3.11
N GLN A 93 -13.26 -15.83 3.06
CA GLN A 93 -12.14 -15.20 3.75
C GLN A 93 -12.56 -13.85 4.29
N ASP A 94 -12.10 -13.51 5.50
CA ASP A 94 -12.30 -12.17 6.05
C ASP A 94 -11.56 -11.14 5.20
N ILE A 95 -12.24 -10.03 4.90
CA ILE A 95 -11.67 -8.91 4.14
C ILE A 95 -11.97 -7.59 4.85
N THR A 96 -11.07 -6.63 4.70
CA THR A 96 -11.24 -5.33 5.32
C THR A 96 -11.93 -4.35 4.39
N ALA A 97 -12.56 -3.31 4.95
CA ALA A 97 -13.15 -2.23 4.17
C ALA A 97 -12.11 -1.54 3.25
N ALA A 98 -10.86 -1.41 3.70
CA ALA A 98 -9.78 -0.85 2.90
C ALA A 98 -9.46 -1.70 1.67
N GLN A 99 -9.41 -3.02 1.83
CA GLN A 99 -9.16 -3.96 0.73
C GLN A 99 -10.28 -3.92 -0.32
N ARG A 100 -11.55 -3.94 0.12
CA ARG A 100 -12.72 -3.76 -0.77
C ARG A 100 -12.64 -2.43 -1.52
N ASP A 101 -12.35 -1.34 -0.83
CA ASP A 101 -12.37 0.00 -1.43
C ASP A 101 -11.32 0.14 -2.53
N ARG A 102 -10.15 -0.45 -2.31
CA ARG A 102 -9.08 -0.53 -3.30
C ARG A 102 -9.46 -1.40 -4.50
N ALA A 103 -10.00 -2.59 -4.25
CA ALA A 103 -10.47 -3.48 -5.30
C ALA A 103 -11.57 -2.82 -6.15
N TRP A 104 -12.50 -2.10 -5.51
CA TRP A 104 -13.54 -1.34 -6.20
C TRP A 104 -12.96 -0.24 -7.09
N ALA A 105 -11.98 0.52 -6.61
CA ALA A 105 -11.31 1.55 -7.41
C ALA A 105 -10.60 0.96 -8.64
N ILE A 106 -9.96 -0.21 -8.49
CA ILE A 106 -9.32 -0.94 -9.60
C ILE A 106 -10.38 -1.45 -10.59
N TYR A 107 -11.47 -2.03 -10.09
CA TYR A 107 -12.58 -2.53 -10.91
C TYR A 107 -13.21 -1.41 -11.75
N GLN A 108 -13.54 -0.26 -11.13
CA GLN A 108 -14.09 0.89 -11.85
C GLN A 108 -13.14 1.42 -12.92
N LYS A 109 -11.83 1.42 -12.65
CA LYS A 109 -10.84 1.81 -13.65
C LYS A 109 -10.82 0.85 -14.84
N ARG A 110 -10.94 -0.47 -14.62
CA ARG A 110 -11.05 -1.47 -15.70
C ARG A 110 -12.31 -1.28 -16.54
N ILE A 111 -13.45 -0.97 -15.92
CA ILE A 111 -14.70 -0.66 -16.64
C ILE A 111 -14.60 0.66 -17.42
N ALA A 112 -13.86 1.64 -16.91
CA ALA A 112 -13.69 2.93 -17.60
C ALA A 112 -12.66 2.87 -18.75
N GLU A 113 -11.70 1.94 -18.69
CA GLU A 113 -10.66 1.74 -19.72
C GLU A 113 -11.04 0.69 -20.78
N GLY A 114 -12.10 -0.09 -20.59
CA GLY A 114 -12.60 -1.12 -21.52
C GLY A 114 -13.87 -0.71 -22.24
#